data_AF-A0A345NLR7-F1
#
_entry.id   AF-A0A345NLR7-F1
#
_cell.length_a   1.000
_cell.length_b   1.000
_cell.length_c   1.000
_cell.angle_alpha   90.00
_cell.angle_beta   90.00
_cell.angle_gamma   90.00
#
_symmetry.space_group_name_H-M   'P 1'
#
loop_
_entity.id
_entity.type
_entity.pdbx_description
1 polymer ?
#
loop_
_entity_poly.entity_id
_entity_poly.type
_entity_poly.pdbx_seq_one_letter_code
_entity_poly.pdbx_strand_id
1 'polypeptide(L)'
;MVLGMLLTMEWIDGVLTFVNLGLAGLVGYVASGRRARQSEARAARSAAVTELRVALRALRDVARRWGRSPGVLDEDVRAAVTEWDQVLELHRHRLPHEMSAALRSVRSAAGEVFGISVLAYVLPQFEEAPLVERDETWQDLLVEYVGYVLAHLGRWGDGDHRAGSDVLDFDRWRQRRSAACGEAS
;
A
#
# COMPACT_ATOMS: atom_id res chain seq x y z
N MET A 1 55.58 -37.98 36.43
CA MET A 1 54.67 -38.15 35.28
C MET A 1 53.39 -37.35 35.51
N VAL A 2 53.52 -36.03 35.67
CA VAL A 2 52.40 -35.08 35.94
C VAL A 2 52.54 -33.80 35.10
N LEU A 3 53.72 -33.54 34.53
CA LEU A 3 54.01 -32.34 33.73
C LEU A 3 53.44 -32.38 32.30
N GLY A 4 53.04 -33.54 31.79
CA GLY A 4 52.50 -33.70 30.43
C GLY A 4 50.98 -33.45 30.32
N MET A 5 50.27 -33.33 31.44
CA MET A 5 48.80 -33.24 31.45
C MET A 5 48.29 -31.79 31.52
N LEU A 6 49.10 -30.85 32.00
CA LEU A 6 48.76 -29.41 32.04
C LEU A 6 48.88 -28.71 30.69
N LEU A 7 49.73 -29.22 29.78
CA LEU A 7 50.00 -28.59 28.48
C LEU A 7 48.92 -28.90 27.41
N THR A 8 48.08 -29.91 27.66
CA THR A 8 46.97 -30.26 26.76
C THR A 8 45.67 -29.51 27.08
N MET A 9 45.55 -28.96 28.29
CA MET A 9 44.33 -28.31 28.78
C MET A 9 44.28 -26.83 28.36
N GLU A 10 45.40 -26.11 28.31
CA GLU A 10 45.46 -24.72 27.79
C GLU A 10 45.24 -24.61 26.28
N TRP A 11 45.65 -25.61 25.49
CA TRP A 11 45.44 -25.60 24.04
C TRP A 11 43.97 -25.76 23.65
N ILE A 12 43.18 -26.48 24.47
CA ILE A 12 41.76 -26.70 24.23
C ILE A 12 40.96 -25.41 24.47
N ASP A 13 41.30 -24.64 25.50
CA ASP A 13 40.63 -23.36 25.80
C ASP A 13 40.92 -22.27 24.74
N GLY A 14 42.14 -22.24 24.20
CA GLY A 14 42.50 -21.37 23.08
C GLY A 14 41.66 -21.66 21.82
N VAL A 15 41.57 -22.94 21.43
CA VAL A 15 40.80 -23.36 20.24
C VAL A 15 39.30 -23.07 20.40
N LEU A 16 38.73 -23.29 21.59
CA LEU A 16 37.32 -22.98 21.86
C LEU A 16 37.02 -21.46 21.81
N THR A 17 37.96 -20.62 22.22
CA THR A 17 37.80 -19.16 22.16
C THR A 17 37.82 -18.64 20.72
N PHE A 18 38.71 -19.16 19.87
CA PHE A 18 38.78 -18.79 18.44
C PHE A 18 37.56 -19.29 17.65
N VAL A 19 37.04 -20.48 17.95
CA VAL A 19 35.81 -21.01 17.32
C VAL A 19 34.59 -20.18 17.70
N ASN A 20 34.46 -19.76 18.96
CA ASN A 20 33.37 -18.88 19.40
C ASN A 20 33.45 -17.48 18.78
N LEU A 21 34.65 -16.91 18.63
CA LEU A 21 34.84 -15.60 18.01
C LEU A 21 34.50 -15.62 16.50
N GLY A 22 34.86 -16.71 15.81
CA GLY A 22 34.51 -16.92 14.40
C GLY A 22 33.00 -17.11 14.18
N LEU A 23 32.34 -17.91 15.03
CA LEU A 23 30.88 -18.09 15.01
C LEU A 23 30.14 -16.79 15.35
N ALA A 24 30.58 -16.03 16.34
CA ALA A 24 29.98 -14.74 16.70
C ALA A 24 30.13 -13.70 15.56
N GLY A 25 31.28 -13.68 14.87
CA GLY A 25 31.50 -12.82 13.71
C GLY A 25 30.61 -13.17 12.51
N LEU A 26 30.42 -14.47 12.25
CA LEU A 26 29.58 -14.94 11.14
C LEU A 26 28.09 -14.76 11.43
N VAL A 27 27.65 -15.02 12.67
CA VAL A 27 26.30 -14.70 13.16
C VAL A 27 26.08 -13.19 13.12
N GLY A 28 27.06 -12.38 13.50
CA GLY A 28 27.01 -10.92 13.43
C GLY A 28 26.89 -10.40 11.99
N TYR A 29 27.64 -10.98 11.04
CA TYR A 29 27.60 -10.63 9.62
C TYR A 29 26.29 -11.04 8.94
N VAL A 30 25.78 -12.25 9.23
CA VAL A 30 24.49 -12.70 8.71
C VAL A 30 23.34 -11.92 9.36
N ALA A 31 23.43 -11.61 10.66
CA ALA A 31 22.43 -10.81 11.36
C ALA A 31 22.46 -9.34 10.93
N SER A 32 23.64 -8.75 10.67
CA SER A 32 23.76 -7.38 10.17
C SER A 32 23.24 -7.26 8.74
N GLY A 33 23.57 -8.22 7.87
CA GLY A 33 23.01 -8.29 6.51
C GLY A 33 21.49 -8.49 6.49
N ARG A 34 20.95 -9.31 7.40
CA ARG A 34 19.49 -9.47 7.57
C ARG A 34 18.82 -8.21 8.11
N ARG A 35 19.43 -7.52 9.09
CA ARG A 35 18.91 -6.27 9.64
C ARG A 35 18.92 -5.14 8.61
N ALA A 36 19.99 -5.02 7.82
CA ALA A 36 20.11 -4.03 6.74
C ALA A 36 19.03 -4.25 5.66
N ARG A 37 18.84 -5.50 5.20
CA ARG A 37 17.77 -5.84 4.25
C ARG A 37 16.37 -5.58 4.81
N GLN A 38 16.16 -5.85 6.10
CA GLN A 38 14.88 -5.56 6.76
C GLN A 38 14.64 -4.05 6.91
N SER A 39 15.65 -3.24 7.20
CA SER A 39 15.51 -1.78 7.26
C SER A 39 15.23 -1.19 5.88
N GLU A 40 15.92 -1.65 4.83
CA GLU A 40 15.67 -1.24 3.46
C GLU A 40 14.25 -1.61 3.01
N ALA A 41 13.80 -2.84 3.28
CA ALA A 41 12.44 -3.27 2.95
C ALA A 41 11.37 -2.46 3.69
N ARG A 42 11.62 -2.07 4.95
CA ARG A 42 10.72 -1.19 5.71
C ARG A 42 10.71 0.23 5.14
N ALA A 43 11.86 0.79 4.81
CA ALA A 43 11.96 2.13 4.22
C ALA A 43 11.29 2.19 2.84
N ALA A 44 11.49 1.17 2.00
CA ALA A 44 10.82 1.06 0.71
C ALA A 44 9.29 0.91 0.85
N ARG A 45 8.82 0.20 1.89
CA ARG A 45 7.39 0.10 2.21
C ARG A 45 6.83 1.44 2.67
N SER A 46 7.48 2.13 3.60
CA SER A 46 6.98 3.40 4.12
C SER A 46 6.93 4.48 3.03
N ALA A 47 7.91 4.51 2.13
CA ALA A 47 7.89 5.37 0.95
C ALA A 47 6.68 5.06 0.05
N ALA A 48 6.50 3.79 -0.33
CA ALA A 48 5.35 3.37 -1.15
C ALA A 48 4.00 3.71 -0.50
N VAL A 49 3.84 3.47 0.80
CA VAL A 49 2.61 3.84 1.54
C VAL A 49 2.38 5.35 1.49
N THR A 50 3.43 6.14 1.64
CA THR A 50 3.33 7.60 1.62
C THR A 50 2.86 8.10 0.26
N GLU A 51 3.49 7.65 -0.82
CA GLU A 51 3.13 8.03 -2.19
C GLU A 51 1.69 7.61 -2.54
N LEU A 52 1.33 6.35 -2.25
CA LEU A 52 -0.03 5.85 -2.46
C LEU A 52 -1.08 6.65 -1.67
N ARG A 53 -0.79 7.02 -0.41
CA ARG A 53 -1.70 7.82 0.41
C ARG A 53 -1.83 9.25 -0.10
N VAL A 54 -0.78 9.84 -0.67
CA VAL A 54 -0.84 11.18 -1.26
C VAL A 54 -1.73 11.15 -2.51
N ALA A 55 -1.48 10.23 -3.44
CA ALA A 55 -2.26 10.10 -4.66
C ALA A 55 -3.75 9.79 -4.38
N LEU A 56 -4.04 8.85 -3.47
CA LEU A 56 -5.43 8.56 -3.07
C LEU A 56 -6.14 9.77 -2.44
N ARG A 57 -5.44 10.57 -1.63
CA ARG A 57 -6.03 11.77 -1.04
C ARG A 57 -6.33 12.81 -2.10
N ALA A 58 -5.40 13.04 -3.03
CA ALA A 58 -5.62 13.94 -4.16
C ALA A 58 -6.87 13.51 -4.97
N LEU A 59 -6.96 12.22 -5.31
CA LEU A 59 -8.14 11.67 -5.98
C LEU A 59 -9.42 11.89 -5.17
N ARG A 60 -9.42 11.59 -3.86
CA ARG A 60 -10.58 11.79 -2.98
C ARG A 60 -10.99 13.25 -2.90
N ASP A 61 -10.04 14.16 -2.80
CA ASP A 61 -10.29 15.58 -2.65
C ASP A 61 -10.84 16.18 -3.95
N VAL A 62 -10.33 15.76 -5.10
CA VAL A 62 -10.89 16.09 -6.42
C VAL A 62 -12.29 15.50 -6.54
N ALA A 63 -12.48 14.22 -6.24
CA ALA A 63 -13.78 13.58 -6.25
C ALA A 63 -14.79 14.29 -5.35
N ARG A 64 -14.38 14.79 -4.19
CA ARG A 64 -15.29 15.52 -3.28
C ARG A 64 -15.69 16.89 -3.81
N ARG A 65 -14.80 17.59 -4.51
CA ARG A 65 -15.02 18.96 -5.01
C ARG A 65 -15.64 19.01 -6.40
N TRP A 66 -15.46 17.98 -7.20
CA TRP A 66 -16.01 17.89 -8.55
C TRP A 66 -17.52 18.08 -8.57
N GLY A 67 -17.99 18.99 -9.42
CA GLY A 67 -19.40 19.41 -9.49
C GLY A 67 -19.94 20.20 -8.29
N ARG A 68 -19.15 20.45 -7.25
CA ARG A 68 -19.53 21.27 -6.07
C ARG A 68 -18.78 22.59 -6.00
N SER A 69 -17.60 22.66 -6.61
CA SER A 69 -16.79 23.88 -6.70
C SER A 69 -16.54 24.23 -8.16
N PRO A 70 -16.73 25.51 -8.56
CA PRO A 70 -16.47 25.95 -9.94
C PRO A 70 -14.99 25.91 -10.32
N GLY A 71 -14.09 25.67 -9.38
CA GLY A 71 -12.64 25.63 -9.60
C GLY A 71 -12.04 24.25 -9.87
N VAL A 72 -12.85 23.19 -9.97
CA VAL A 72 -12.36 21.85 -10.36
C VAL A 72 -12.84 21.54 -11.76
N LEU A 73 -11.90 21.43 -12.67
CA LEU A 73 -12.15 21.13 -14.08
C LEU A 73 -12.09 19.62 -14.34
N ASP A 74 -12.61 19.19 -15.48
CA ASP A 74 -12.57 17.79 -15.89
C ASP A 74 -11.13 17.31 -16.10
N GLU A 75 -10.22 18.20 -16.49
CA GLU A 75 -8.78 17.93 -16.56
C GLU A 75 -8.18 17.59 -15.19
N ASP A 76 -8.64 18.21 -14.11
CA ASP A 76 -8.16 17.93 -12.75
C ASP A 76 -8.56 16.51 -12.30
N VAL A 77 -9.78 16.10 -12.66
CA VAL A 77 -10.28 14.73 -12.42
C VAL A 77 -9.42 13.71 -13.15
N ARG A 78 -9.18 13.95 -14.44
CA ARG A 78 -8.37 13.06 -15.29
C ARG A 78 -6.92 12.98 -14.81
N ALA A 79 -6.32 14.11 -14.44
CA ALA A 79 -4.98 14.16 -13.88
C ALA A 79 -4.89 13.35 -12.58
N ALA A 80 -5.84 13.53 -11.67
CA ALA A 80 -5.85 12.81 -10.39
C ALA A 80 -6.03 11.28 -10.56
N VAL A 81 -6.90 10.83 -11.48
CA VAL A 81 -7.06 9.40 -11.76
C VAL A 81 -5.83 8.82 -12.44
N THR A 82 -5.22 9.56 -13.37
CA THR A 82 -3.99 9.13 -14.07
C THR A 82 -2.81 9.01 -13.12
N GLU A 83 -2.60 10.03 -12.27
CA GLU A 83 -1.57 10.00 -11.23
C GLU A 83 -1.78 8.82 -10.28
N TRP A 84 -3.02 8.60 -9.84
CA TRP A 84 -3.36 7.46 -9.01
C TRP A 84 -2.98 6.12 -9.65
N ASP A 85 -3.34 5.89 -10.92
CA ASP A 85 -3.05 4.64 -11.63
C ASP A 85 -1.54 4.43 -11.80
N GLN A 86 -0.79 5.50 -12.12
CA GLN A 86 0.67 5.43 -12.25
C GLN A 86 1.36 5.08 -10.92
N VAL A 87 0.97 5.71 -9.81
CA VAL A 87 1.53 5.44 -8.48
C VAL A 87 1.16 4.03 -8.02
N LEU A 88 -0.06 3.56 -8.32
CA LEU A 88 -0.46 2.19 -8.03
C LEU A 88 0.38 1.18 -8.80
N GLU A 89 0.55 1.36 -10.12
CA GLU A 89 1.34 0.46 -10.95
C GLU A 89 2.81 0.40 -10.51
N LEU A 90 3.37 1.55 -10.10
CA LEU A 90 4.73 1.62 -9.57
C LEU A 90 4.91 0.81 -8.29
N HIS A 91 3.91 0.77 -7.41
CA HIS A 91 4.05 0.18 -6.07
C HIS A 91 3.28 -1.11 -5.82
N ARG A 92 2.40 -1.56 -6.72
CA ARG A 92 1.54 -2.74 -6.52
C ARG A 92 2.28 -4.01 -6.15
N HIS A 93 3.51 -4.18 -6.64
CA HIS A 93 4.35 -5.35 -6.39
C HIS A 93 4.88 -5.43 -4.94
N ARG A 94 4.75 -4.34 -4.16
CA ARG A 94 5.18 -4.24 -2.76
C ARG A 94 4.03 -4.45 -1.77
N LEU A 95 2.81 -4.61 -2.27
CA LEU A 95 1.60 -4.70 -1.47
C LEU A 95 1.13 -6.15 -1.33
N PRO A 96 0.43 -6.50 -0.24
CA PRO A 96 -0.35 -7.72 -0.18
C PRO A 96 -1.38 -7.79 -1.32
N HIS A 97 -1.72 -9.01 -1.74
CA HIS A 97 -2.63 -9.22 -2.87
C HIS A 97 -3.99 -8.52 -2.67
N GLU A 98 -4.60 -8.69 -1.48
CA GLU A 98 -5.90 -8.09 -1.16
C GLU A 98 -5.85 -6.56 -1.15
N MET A 99 -4.80 -5.95 -0.58
CA MET A 99 -4.58 -4.51 -0.66
C MET A 99 -4.43 -4.05 -2.10
N SER A 100 -3.64 -4.74 -2.92
CA SER A 100 -3.51 -4.43 -4.35
C SER A 100 -4.84 -4.55 -5.10
N ALA A 101 -5.67 -5.54 -4.77
CA ALA A 101 -7.01 -5.69 -5.33
C ALA A 101 -7.95 -4.54 -4.92
N ALA A 102 -7.97 -4.19 -3.63
CA ALA A 102 -8.75 -3.06 -3.12
C ALA A 102 -8.34 -1.73 -3.78
N LEU A 103 -7.04 -1.45 -3.87
CA LEU A 103 -6.52 -0.28 -4.56
C LEU A 103 -6.92 -0.25 -6.04
N ARG A 104 -6.81 -1.37 -6.76
CA ARG A 104 -7.31 -1.46 -8.14
C ARG A 104 -8.80 -1.20 -8.24
N SER A 105 -9.59 -1.66 -7.27
CA SER A 105 -11.04 -1.43 -7.29
C SER A 105 -11.43 0.05 -7.07
N VAL A 106 -10.53 0.89 -6.53
CA VAL A 106 -10.71 2.36 -6.51
C VAL A 106 -10.82 2.91 -7.93
N ARG A 107 -10.06 2.37 -8.89
CA ARG A 107 -10.17 2.75 -10.30
C ARG A 107 -11.56 2.40 -10.86
N SER A 108 -12.06 1.20 -10.56
CA SER A 108 -13.42 0.80 -10.95
C SER A 108 -14.47 1.76 -10.38
N ALA A 109 -14.39 2.06 -9.08
CA ALA A 109 -15.30 3.00 -8.43
C ALA A 109 -15.21 4.42 -9.02
N ALA A 110 -14.01 4.88 -9.38
CA ALA A 110 -13.83 6.16 -10.07
C ALA A 110 -14.48 6.17 -11.46
N GLY A 111 -14.45 5.03 -12.17
CA GLY A 111 -15.14 4.88 -13.45
C GLY A 111 -16.66 4.97 -13.34
N GLU A 112 -17.25 4.50 -12.23
CA GLU A 112 -18.69 4.65 -11.97
C GLU A 112 -19.07 6.12 -11.71
N VAL A 113 -18.18 6.91 -11.10
CA VAL A 113 -18.44 8.32 -10.77
C VAL A 113 -18.21 9.25 -11.94
N PHE A 114 -17.07 9.11 -12.63
CA PHE A 114 -16.66 10.05 -13.68
C PHE A 114 -16.96 9.55 -15.09
N GLY A 115 -17.32 8.27 -15.23
CA GLY A 115 -17.56 7.62 -16.50
C GLY A 115 -16.38 6.86 -17.06
N ILE A 116 -16.67 6.03 -18.06
CA ILE A 116 -15.69 5.17 -18.73
C ILE A 116 -14.60 5.96 -19.48
N SER A 117 -14.86 7.21 -19.84
CA SER A 117 -13.90 8.11 -20.50
C SER A 117 -12.66 8.34 -19.64
N VAL A 118 -12.80 8.40 -18.32
CA VAL A 118 -11.67 8.53 -17.39
C VAL A 118 -10.87 7.23 -17.26
N LEU A 119 -11.49 6.08 -17.52
CA LEU A 119 -10.79 4.79 -17.61
C LEU A 119 -10.07 4.59 -18.95
N ALA A 120 -10.62 5.15 -20.03
CA ALA A 120 -10.13 5.06 -21.41
C ALA A 120 -9.00 6.06 -21.73
N TYR A 121 -8.77 7.05 -20.87
CA TYR A 121 -7.75 8.09 -21.02
C TYR A 121 -6.29 7.60 -20.97
N VAL A 122 -6.08 6.29 -20.82
CA VAL A 122 -4.80 5.65 -21.15
C VAL A 122 -4.52 5.71 -22.67
N LEU A 123 -5.50 6.10 -23.49
CA LEU A 123 -5.39 6.26 -24.94
C LEU A 123 -5.68 7.72 -25.37
N PRO A 124 -4.77 8.38 -26.13
CA PRO A 124 -4.90 9.79 -26.56
C PRO A 124 -6.19 10.13 -27.32
N GLN A 125 -6.81 9.14 -27.96
CA GLN A 125 -8.00 9.33 -28.78
C GLN A 125 -9.31 9.62 -27.99
N PHE A 126 -9.28 9.53 -26.66
CA PHE A 126 -10.45 9.82 -25.80
C PHE A 126 -10.28 11.10 -24.99
N GLU A 127 -9.33 11.97 -25.37
CA GLU A 127 -8.99 13.20 -24.67
C GLU A 127 -10.18 14.18 -24.54
N GLU A 128 -11.10 14.14 -25.50
CA GLU A 128 -12.22 15.07 -25.60
C GLU A 128 -13.57 14.49 -25.13
N ALA A 129 -13.59 13.24 -24.65
CA ALA A 129 -14.84 12.62 -24.22
C ALA A 129 -15.35 13.28 -22.93
N PRO A 130 -16.61 13.79 -22.91
CA PRO A 130 -17.17 14.41 -21.72
C PRO A 130 -17.28 13.40 -20.56
N LEU A 131 -17.21 13.91 -19.33
CA LEU A 131 -17.50 13.10 -18.14
C LEU A 131 -19.00 12.75 -18.11
N VAL A 132 -19.32 11.63 -17.46
CA VAL A 132 -20.71 11.21 -17.26
C VAL A 132 -21.45 12.22 -16.38
N GLU A 133 -22.77 12.33 -16.55
CA GLU A 133 -23.62 13.14 -15.70
C GLU A 133 -23.45 12.75 -14.23
N ARG A 134 -23.30 13.76 -13.37
CA ARG A 134 -22.94 13.58 -11.97
C ARG A 134 -24.03 12.84 -11.20
N ASP A 135 -23.66 11.70 -10.61
CA ASP A 135 -24.45 11.01 -9.58
C ASP A 135 -23.85 11.24 -8.19
N GLU A 136 -24.55 11.99 -7.34
CA GLU A 136 -24.10 12.33 -5.99
C GLU A 136 -23.93 11.09 -5.10
N THR A 137 -24.75 10.05 -5.31
CA THR A 137 -24.70 8.81 -4.54
C THR A 137 -23.40 8.06 -4.83
N TRP A 138 -23.07 7.92 -6.11
CA TRP A 138 -21.82 7.28 -6.52
C TRP A 138 -20.59 8.08 -6.08
N GLN A 139 -20.65 9.41 -6.18
CA GLN A 139 -19.60 10.30 -5.72
C GLN A 139 -19.32 10.12 -4.22
N ASP A 140 -20.37 10.06 -3.39
CA ASP A 140 -20.22 9.86 -1.94
C ASP A 140 -19.71 8.46 -1.61
N LEU A 141 -20.17 7.42 -2.34
CA LEU A 141 -19.65 6.06 -2.20
C LEU A 141 -18.14 5.98 -2.53
N LEU A 142 -17.68 6.63 -3.59
CA LEU A 142 -16.26 6.68 -3.93
C LEU A 142 -15.45 7.39 -2.84
N VAL A 143 -15.90 8.57 -2.40
CA VAL A 143 -15.20 9.35 -1.36
C VAL A 143 -15.07 8.54 -0.07
N GLU A 144 -16.12 7.85 0.31
CA GLU A 144 -16.12 7.01 1.51
C GLU A 144 -15.24 5.76 1.34
N TYR A 145 -15.34 5.07 0.20
CA TYR A 145 -14.51 3.91 -0.08
C TYR A 145 -13.02 4.26 -0.08
N VAL A 146 -12.63 5.37 -0.71
CA VAL A 146 -11.23 5.84 -0.66
C VAL A 146 -10.81 6.17 0.77
N GLY A 147 -11.72 6.72 1.59
CA GLY A 147 -11.49 6.90 3.03
C GLY A 147 -11.23 5.58 3.77
N TYR A 148 -12.04 4.55 3.50
CA TYR A 148 -11.89 3.21 4.05
C TYR A 148 -10.53 2.58 3.66
N VAL A 149 -10.16 2.67 2.39
CA VAL A 149 -8.89 2.17 1.86
C VAL A 149 -7.69 2.92 2.46
N LEU A 150 -7.75 4.25 2.54
CA LEU A 150 -6.71 5.08 3.17
C LEU A 150 -6.46 4.69 4.63
N ALA A 151 -7.50 4.35 5.37
CA ALA A 151 -7.39 3.89 6.76
C ALA A 151 -6.68 2.53 6.86
N HIS A 152 -7.00 1.59 5.97
CA HIS A 152 -6.32 0.28 5.92
C HIS A 152 -4.86 0.40 5.48
N LEU A 153 -4.60 1.20 4.45
CA LEU A 153 -3.25 1.46 3.95
C LEU A 153 -2.38 2.14 5.01
N GLY A 154 -2.94 3.07 5.79
CA GLY A 154 -2.27 3.69 6.92
C GLY A 154 -1.87 2.69 8.00
N ARG A 155 -2.84 1.92 8.51
CA ARG A 155 -2.58 0.88 9.53
C ARG A 155 -1.55 -0.15 9.06
N TRP A 156 -1.64 -0.58 7.79
CA TRP A 156 -0.66 -1.50 7.22
C TRP A 156 0.74 -0.90 7.15
N GLY A 157 0.86 0.38 6.78
CA GLY A 157 2.12 1.11 6.82
C GLY A 157 2.71 1.25 8.23
N ASP A 158 1.85 1.42 9.23
CA ASP A 158 2.23 1.54 10.65
C ASP A 158 2.60 0.19 11.29
N GLY A 159 2.48 -0.92 10.55
CA GLY A 159 2.93 -2.25 10.96
C GLY A 159 1.81 -3.26 11.25
N ASP A 160 0.54 -2.87 11.14
CA ASP A 160 -0.58 -3.81 11.24
C ASP A 160 -0.73 -4.61 9.94
N HIS A 161 -0.03 -5.75 9.86
CA HIS A 161 -0.05 -6.59 8.67
C HIS A 161 -1.45 -7.13 8.33
N ARG A 162 -2.37 -7.25 9.30
CA ARG A 162 -3.74 -7.73 9.07
C ARG A 162 -4.58 -6.71 8.29
N ALA A 163 -4.33 -5.42 8.50
CA ALA A 163 -4.99 -4.37 7.72
C ALA A 163 -4.74 -4.51 6.20
N GLY A 164 -3.67 -5.19 5.79
CA GLY A 164 -3.36 -5.49 4.40
C GLY A 164 -4.18 -6.64 3.79
N SER A 165 -4.63 -7.59 4.61
CA SER A 165 -5.44 -8.75 4.19
C SER A 165 -6.94 -8.54 4.38
N ASP A 166 -7.31 -7.72 5.36
CA ASP A 166 -8.72 -7.56 5.77
C ASP A 166 -9.44 -6.46 4.95
N VAL A 167 -8.71 -5.81 4.05
CA VAL A 167 -9.24 -4.77 3.17
C VAL A 167 -10.10 -5.40 2.08
N LEU A 168 -11.30 -4.86 1.91
CA LEU A 168 -12.27 -5.30 0.92
C LEU A 168 -12.15 -4.51 -0.38
N ASP A 169 -12.35 -5.19 -1.51
CA ASP A 169 -12.65 -4.52 -2.77
C ASP A 169 -13.95 -3.71 -2.68
N PHE A 170 -14.13 -2.79 -3.63
CA PHE A 170 -15.25 -1.86 -3.65
C PHE A 170 -16.62 -2.54 -3.61
N ASP A 171 -16.83 -3.61 -4.37
CA ASP A 171 -18.12 -4.28 -4.45
C ASP A 171 -18.46 -5.00 -3.14
N ARG A 172 -17.51 -5.73 -2.57
CA ARG A 172 -17.68 -6.41 -1.28
C ARG A 172 -17.88 -5.40 -0.15
N TRP A 173 -17.12 -4.31 -0.16
CA TRP A 173 -17.28 -3.22 0.80
C TRP A 173 -18.69 -2.61 0.71
N ARG A 174 -19.16 -2.32 -0.52
CA ARG A 174 -20.50 -1.75 -0.77
C ARG A 174 -21.60 -2.70 -0.29
N GLN A 175 -21.52 -3.98 -0.62
CA GLN A 175 -22.50 -4.99 -0.17
C GLN A 175 -22.56 -5.08 1.36
N ARG A 176 -21.39 -5.11 2.02
CA ARG A 176 -21.31 -5.15 3.49
C ARG A 176 -21.89 -3.89 4.14
N ARG A 177 -21.61 -2.71 3.57
CA ARG A 177 -22.18 -1.44 4.01
C ARG A 177 -23.71 -1.46 3.89
N SER A 178 -24.24 -1.86 2.73
CA SER A 178 -25.68 -1.92 2.48
C SER A 178 -26.39 -2.87 3.45
N ALA A 179 -25.80 -4.04 3.75
CA ALA A 179 -26.33 -4.97 4.75
C ALA A 179 -26.39 -4.34 6.15
N ALA A 180 -25.32 -3.65 6.58
CA ALA A 180 -25.27 -2.99 7.88
C ALA A 180 -26.29 -1.84 8.03
N CYS A 181 -26.60 -1.13 6.95
CA CYS A 181 -27.65 -0.11 6.96
C CYS A 181 -29.08 -0.71 6.92
N GLY A 182 -29.25 -1.87 6.27
CA GLY A 182 -30.55 -2.56 6.17
C GLY A 182 -31.01 -3.24 7.46
N GLU A 183 -30.08 -3.70 8.31
CA GLU A 183 -30.39 -4.28 9.63
C GLU A 183 -30.82 -3.22 10.68
N ALA A 184 -30.65 -1.93 10.38
CA ALA A 184 -31.01 -0.83 11.26
C ALA A 184 -32.38 -0.20 10.94
N SER A 185 -33.15 -0.80 10.03
CA SER A 185 -34.49 -0.37 9.59
C SER A 185 -35.58 -1.29 10.12
#